data_AF-A0A146M8J9-F1
#
_entry.id   AF-A0A146M8J9-F1
#
_cell.length_a   1.000
_cell.length_b   1.000
_cell.length_c   1.000
_cell.angle_alpha   90.00
_cell.angle_beta   90.00
_cell.angle_gamma   90.00
#
_symmetry.space_group_name_H-M   'P 1'
#
loop_
_entity.id
_entity.type
_entity.pdbx_description
1 polymer ?
#
loop_
_entity_poly.entity_id
_entity_poly.type
_entity_poly.pdbx_seq_one_letter_code
_entity_poly.pdbx_strand_id
1 'polypeptide(L)'
;MSYAAKFASCLYGPFRNATGVGSTFGDRKQYQLPPNSTSLAMNAVQRDVAEGADFIIVKPATLYLDIMKLAKQYCESHGNIPVVAYHVSGEYASMCYSIEAGVYCEKDILME
;
A
#
# COMPACT_ATOMS: atom_id res chain seq x y z
N MET A 1 -4.45 -10.38 -9.65
CA MET A 1 -4.10 -9.11 -8.96
C MET A 1 -4.33 -9.24 -7.46
N SER A 2 -3.30 -9.61 -6.70
CA SER A 2 -3.46 -9.71 -5.24
C SER A 2 -3.03 -8.44 -4.51
N TYR A 3 -3.82 -8.00 -3.53
CA TYR A 3 -3.40 -7.02 -2.53
C TYR A 3 -2.66 -7.72 -1.38
N ALA A 4 -1.57 -8.40 -1.72
CA ALA A 4 -0.88 -9.33 -0.82
C ALA A 4 -0.42 -8.65 0.48
N ALA A 5 0.20 -7.48 0.37
CA ALA A 5 0.64 -6.69 1.51
C ALA A 5 -0.28 -5.48 1.71
N LYS A 6 -1.45 -5.71 2.29
CA LYS A 6 -2.45 -4.67 2.59
C LYS A 6 -2.53 -4.37 4.07
N PHE A 7 -2.05 -3.19 4.46
CA PHE A 7 -1.96 -2.79 5.87
C PHE A 7 -3.21 -2.09 6.39
N ALA A 8 -3.47 -2.24 7.69
CA ALA A 8 -4.45 -1.53 8.48
C ALA A 8 -3.99 -0.09 8.72
N SER A 9 -4.23 0.79 7.73
CA SER A 9 -3.69 2.15 7.71
C SER A 9 -4.75 3.22 7.95
N CYS A 10 -4.34 4.32 8.58
CA CYS A 10 -5.12 5.56 8.69
C CYS A 10 -5.22 6.33 7.37
N LEU A 11 -4.34 6.04 6.39
CA LEU A 11 -4.26 6.72 5.09
C LEU A 11 -5.44 6.41 4.14
N TYR A 12 -6.43 5.65 4.58
CA TYR A 12 -7.63 5.35 3.79
C TYR A 12 -8.80 6.32 4.02
N GLY A 13 -8.64 7.36 4.85
CA GLY A 13 -9.71 8.30 5.20
C GLY A 13 -10.43 8.88 3.97
N PRO A 14 -9.74 9.56 3.04
CA PRO A 14 -10.39 10.18 1.89
C PRO A 14 -11.04 9.14 0.96
N PHE A 15 -10.45 7.95 0.79
CA PHE A 15 -11.07 6.84 0.06
C PHE A 15 -12.39 6.37 0.70
N ARG A 16 -12.44 6.27 2.02
CA ARG A 16 -13.66 5.86 2.75
C ARG A 16 -14.78 6.89 2.57
N ASN A 17 -14.43 8.18 2.57
CA ASN A 17 -15.38 9.25 2.29
C ASN A 17 -15.89 9.18 0.85
N ALA A 18 -14.98 9.04 -0.12
CA ALA A 18 -15.33 8.98 -1.54
C ALA A 18 -16.20 7.76 -1.92
N THR A 19 -16.07 6.65 -1.21
CA THR A 19 -16.81 5.40 -1.50
C THR A 19 -18.00 5.16 -0.58
N GLY A 20 -18.23 6.02 0.42
CA GLY A 20 -19.31 5.84 1.41
C GLY A 20 -19.13 4.64 2.36
N VAL A 21 -18.03 3.90 2.28
CA VAL A 21 -17.76 2.69 3.09
C VAL A 21 -17.16 3.00 4.47
N GLY A 22 -17.08 4.27 4.86
CA GLY A 22 -16.55 4.70 6.16
C GLY A 22 -17.46 4.39 7.36
N SER A 23 -18.72 4.04 7.12
CA SER A 23 -19.77 3.89 8.14
C SER A 23 -20.10 2.45 8.51
N THR A 24 -19.42 1.44 7.94
CA THR A 24 -19.66 0.03 8.32
C THR A 24 -19.03 -0.27 9.68
N PHE A 25 -19.84 -0.80 10.60
CA PHE A 25 -19.46 -1.12 11.98
C PHE A 25 -18.20 -2.00 12.05
N GLY A 26 -17.21 -1.61 12.85
CA GLY A 26 -16.00 -2.40 13.12
C GLY A 26 -14.72 -1.85 12.48
N ASP A 27 -13.57 -2.28 13.00
CA ASP A 27 -12.27 -2.01 12.38
C ASP A 27 -11.87 -3.13 11.40
N ARG A 28 -10.86 -2.86 10.57
CA ARG A 28 -10.37 -3.82 9.57
C ARG A 28 -9.12 -4.56 10.03
N LYS A 29 -8.75 -4.47 11.31
CA LYS A 29 -7.49 -5.00 11.85
C LYS A 29 -7.48 -6.53 11.94
N GLN A 30 -8.65 -7.16 11.85
CA GLN A 30 -8.76 -8.62 11.87
C GLN A 30 -8.28 -9.28 10.56
N TYR A 31 -8.15 -8.52 9.47
CA TYR A 31 -7.74 -9.06 8.16
C TYR A 31 -6.75 -8.18 7.39
N GLN A 32 -6.68 -6.89 7.70
CA GLN A 32 -5.60 -6.03 7.21
C GLN A 32 -4.37 -6.20 8.12
N LEU A 33 -3.19 -6.23 7.51
CA LEU A 33 -1.94 -6.44 8.23
C LEU A 33 -1.69 -5.29 9.23
N PRO A 34 -1.30 -5.56 10.48
CA PRO A 34 -0.94 -4.50 11.40
C PRO A 34 0.28 -3.70 10.89
N PRO A 35 0.38 -2.39 11.20
CA PRO A 35 1.60 -1.65 10.95
C PRO A 35 2.81 -2.33 11.61
N ASN A 36 4.00 -2.23 11.00
CA ASN A 36 5.26 -2.83 11.47
C ASN A 36 5.31 -4.37 11.47
N SER A 37 4.39 -5.06 10.77
CA SER A 37 4.42 -6.53 10.68
C SER A 37 5.09 -7.04 9.39
N THR A 38 6.39 -6.79 9.25
CA THR A 38 7.16 -7.16 8.05
C THR A 38 7.09 -8.66 7.75
N SER A 39 7.20 -9.51 8.77
CA SER A 39 7.13 -10.97 8.60
C SER A 39 5.77 -11.42 8.07
N LEU A 40 4.67 -10.90 8.62
CA LEU A 40 3.32 -11.21 8.13
C LEU A 40 3.09 -10.74 6.70
N ALA A 41 3.61 -9.56 6.35
CA ALA A 41 3.54 -9.04 4.99
C ALA A 41 4.27 -9.94 4.00
N MET A 42 5.49 -10.38 4.34
CA MET A 42 6.26 -11.28 3.48
C MET A 42 5.64 -12.68 3.39
N ASN A 43 5.07 -13.19 4.48
CA ASN A 43 4.33 -14.45 4.45
C ASN A 43 3.10 -14.36 3.52
N ALA A 44 2.38 -13.25 3.53
CA ALA A 44 1.24 -13.02 2.63
C ALA A 44 1.69 -12.90 1.17
N VAL A 45 2.80 -12.20 0.89
CA VAL A 45 3.40 -12.14 -0.45
C VAL A 45 3.79 -13.53 -0.96
N GLN A 46 4.50 -14.31 -0.14
CA GLN A 46 4.92 -15.67 -0.49
C GLN A 46 3.73 -16.58 -0.75
N ARG A 47 2.72 -16.54 0.11
CA ARG A 47 1.46 -17.28 -0.06
C ARG A 47 0.81 -16.93 -1.40
N ASP A 48 0.59 -15.65 -1.66
CA ASP A 48 -0.16 -15.23 -2.85
C ASP A 48 0.60 -15.52 -4.15
N VAL A 49 1.94 -15.44 -4.12
CA VAL A 49 2.80 -15.87 -5.23
C VAL A 49 2.68 -17.39 -5.45
N ALA A 50 2.72 -18.19 -4.38
CA ALA A 50 2.56 -19.64 -4.46
C ALA A 50 1.15 -20.07 -4.93
N GLU A 51 0.13 -19.27 -4.60
CA GLU A 51 -1.25 -19.44 -5.07
C GLU A 51 -1.46 -18.94 -6.52
N GLY A 52 -0.42 -18.43 -7.18
CA GLY A 52 -0.43 -18.09 -8.61
C GLY A 52 -0.81 -16.64 -8.91
N ALA A 53 -0.55 -15.69 -8.02
CA ALA A 53 -0.77 -14.27 -8.33
C ALA A 53 0.14 -13.80 -9.49
N ASP A 54 -0.46 -13.36 -10.60
CA ASP A 54 0.28 -12.79 -11.74
C ASP A 54 1.04 -11.50 -11.41
N PHE A 55 0.60 -10.80 -10.36
CA PHE A 55 1.23 -9.62 -9.77
C PHE A 55 0.64 -9.34 -8.39
N ILE A 56 1.44 -8.68 -7.56
CA ILE A 56 1.09 -8.30 -6.19
C ILE A 56 1.07 -6.78 -6.02
N ILE A 57 0.28 -6.33 -5.06
CA ILE A 57 0.15 -4.91 -4.68
C ILE A 57 0.59 -4.76 -3.23
N VAL A 58 1.45 -3.76 -2.98
CA VAL A 58 1.72 -3.23 -1.64
C VAL A 58 0.88 -1.97 -1.43
N LYS A 59 0.14 -1.95 -0.32
CA LYS A 59 -0.81 -0.87 0.00
C LYS A 59 -0.84 -0.60 1.50
N PRO A 60 -0.58 0.63 1.97
CA PRO A 60 -0.14 1.86 1.25
C PRO A 60 1.23 1.76 0.58
N ALA A 61 1.65 2.80 -0.15
CA ALA A 61 2.91 2.80 -0.91
C ALA A 61 4.07 3.46 -0.14
N THR A 62 4.06 4.78 0.00
CA THR A 62 5.20 5.60 0.44
C THR A 62 5.68 5.22 1.84
N LEU A 63 4.76 4.93 2.77
CA LEU A 63 5.12 4.50 4.13
C LEU A 63 5.55 3.03 4.24
N TYR A 64 5.56 2.27 3.14
CA TYR A 64 5.87 0.84 3.11
C TYR A 64 6.85 0.48 1.97
N LEU A 65 7.72 1.41 1.59
CA LEU A 65 8.77 1.17 0.58
C LEU A 65 9.76 0.08 1.00
N ASP A 66 9.97 -0.12 2.30
CA ASP A 66 10.73 -1.23 2.86
C ASP A 66 10.10 -2.59 2.52
N ILE A 67 8.78 -2.72 2.68
CA ILE A 67 8.02 -3.90 2.30
C ILE A 67 8.05 -4.09 0.78
N MET A 68 7.92 -3.00 0.01
CA MET A 68 7.97 -3.06 -1.44
C MET A 68 9.31 -3.57 -1.96
N LYS A 69 10.43 -3.13 -1.35
CA LYS A 69 11.77 -3.63 -1.66
C LYS A 69 11.89 -5.13 -1.41
N LEU A 70 11.45 -5.60 -0.24
CA LEU A 70 11.49 -7.03 0.11
C LEU A 70 10.61 -7.86 -0.81
N ALA A 71 9.41 -7.38 -1.10
CA ALA A 71 8.47 -8.05 -2.01
C ALA A 71 9.04 -8.14 -3.43
N LYS A 72 9.69 -7.07 -3.91
CA LYS A 72 10.35 -7.04 -5.23
C LYS A 72 11.48 -8.06 -5.33
N GLN A 73 12.36 -8.12 -4.34
CA GLN A 73 13.44 -9.11 -4.29
C GLN A 73 12.91 -10.55 -4.34
N TYR A 74 11.86 -10.83 -3.56
CA TYR A 74 11.21 -12.14 -3.59
C TYR A 74 10.58 -12.43 -4.95
N CYS A 75 9.79 -11.51 -5.51
CA CYS A 75 9.09 -11.73 -6.77
C CYS A 75 10.04 -11.88 -7.99
N GLU A 76 11.20 -11.21 -7.98
CA GLU A 76 12.24 -11.38 -9.00
C GLU A 76 12.79 -12.80 -9.04
N SER A 77 13.02 -13.40 -7.87
CA SER A 77 13.48 -14.78 -7.75
C SER A 77 12.38 -15.83 -8.02
N HIS A 78 11.12 -15.41 -8.13
CA HIS A 78 9.95 -16.29 -8.26
C HIS A 78 9.14 -15.97 -9.52
N GLY A 79 9.81 -15.95 -10.67
CA GLY A 79 9.16 -15.79 -11.98
C GLY A 79 9.00 -14.33 -12.43
N ASN A 80 9.76 -13.39 -11.85
CA ASN A 80 9.72 -11.96 -12.19
C ASN A 80 8.32 -11.35 -12.05
N ILE A 81 7.59 -11.75 -11.00
CA ILE A 81 6.24 -11.27 -10.74
C ILE A 81 6.28 -9.73 -10.50
N PRO A 82 5.46 -8.93 -11.20
CA PRO A 82 5.40 -7.50 -10.97
C PRO A 82 4.93 -7.13 -9.56
N VAL A 83 5.55 -6.09 -8.99
CA VAL A 83 5.13 -5.47 -7.74
C VAL A 83 4.58 -4.09 -8.04
N VAL A 84 3.35 -3.84 -7.59
CA VAL A 84 2.62 -2.60 -7.84
C VAL A 84 2.48 -1.82 -6.54
N ALA A 85 2.79 -0.53 -6.60
CA ALA A 85 2.56 0.42 -5.53
C ALA A 85 1.14 0.99 -5.64
N TYR A 86 0.37 0.97 -4.56
CA TYR A 86 -0.89 1.72 -4.50
C TYR A 86 -0.65 3.01 -3.71
N HIS A 87 -0.46 4.14 -4.40
CA HIS A 87 -0.42 5.47 -3.79
C HIS A 87 -1.84 5.83 -3.32
N VAL A 88 -2.10 5.72 -2.02
CA VAL A 88 -3.46 5.73 -1.47
C VAL A 88 -3.98 7.14 -1.29
N SER A 89 -5.29 7.24 -1.09
CA SER A 89 -6.00 8.49 -0.98
C SER A 89 -5.46 9.47 0.08
N GLY A 90 -4.98 8.95 1.22
CA GLY A 90 -4.40 9.78 2.28
C GLY A 90 -3.00 10.26 1.95
N GLU A 91 -2.19 9.45 1.26
CA GLU A 91 -0.88 9.87 0.77
C GLU A 91 -1.03 10.99 -0.25
N TYR A 92 -1.93 10.79 -1.22
CA TYR A 92 -2.28 11.80 -2.23
C TYR A 92 -2.84 13.08 -1.59
N ALA A 93 -3.83 12.98 -0.70
CA ALA A 93 -4.44 14.15 -0.06
C ALA A 93 -3.42 14.92 0.78
N SER A 94 -2.58 14.23 1.57
CA SER A 94 -1.49 14.86 2.32
C SER A 94 -0.53 15.61 1.40
N MET A 95 -0.15 15.01 0.27
CA MET A 95 0.71 15.66 -0.72
C MET A 95 0.06 16.91 -1.32
N CYS A 96 -1.21 16.84 -1.73
CA CYS A 96 -1.96 18.00 -2.23
C CYS A 96 -2.00 19.16 -1.21
N TYR A 97 -2.31 18.87 0.05
CA TYR A 97 -2.33 19.90 1.09
C TYR A 97 -0.94 20.51 1.35
N SER A 98 0.12 19.71 1.28
CA SER A 98 1.49 20.22 1.40
C SER A 98 1.90 21.10 0.22
N ILE A 99 1.44 20.79 -0.99
CA ILE A 99 1.64 21.63 -2.17
C ILE A 99 0.88 22.95 -2.02
N GLU A 100 -0.40 22.92 -1.63
CA GLU A 100 -1.21 24.13 -1.40
C GLU A 100 -0.63 25.04 -0.31
N ALA A 101 -0.03 24.45 0.73
CA ALA A 101 0.65 25.18 1.80
C ALA A 101 2.03 25.71 1.42
N GLY A 102 2.52 25.46 0.19
CA GLY A 102 3.83 25.90 -0.29
C GLY A 102 5.01 25.15 0.34
N VAL A 103 4.78 23.97 0.92
CA VAL A 103 5.84 23.13 1.51
C VAL A 103 6.69 22.47 0.42
N TYR A 104 6.06 22.08 -0.68
CA TYR A 104 6.71 21.39 -1.81
C TYR A 104 6.40 22.06 -3.14
N CYS A 105 7.35 21.97 -4.06
CA CYS A 105 7.09 22.17 -5.48
C CYS A 105 6.31 20.96 -6.01
N GLU A 106 5.14 21.19 -6.62
CA GLU A 106 4.25 20.13 -7.12
C GLU A 106 4.96 19.14 -8.04
N LYS A 107 5.71 19.65 -9.03
CA LYS A 107 6.39 18.79 -9.99
C LYS A 107 7.45 17.92 -9.33
N ASP A 108 8.18 18.47 -8.37
CA ASP A 108 9.30 17.78 -7.75
C ASP A 108 8.78 16.66 -6.82
N ILE A 109 7.78 16.95 -5.97
CA ILE A 109 7.23 15.95 -5.05
C ILE A 109 6.44 14.82 -5.72
N LEU A 110 5.89 15.06 -6.92
CA LEU A 110 5.22 14.01 -7.69
C LEU A 110 6.20 13.04 -8.36
N MET A 111 7.45 13.47 -8.58
CA MET A 111 8.47 12.70 -9.30
C MET A 111 9.48 12.00 -8.38
N GLU A 112 9.59 12.44 -7.13
CA GLU A 112 10.45 11.84 -6.08
C GLU A 112 9.83 10.59 -5.45
#